data_AF-A0AAW0IN20-F1
#
_entry.id   AF-A0AAW0IN20-F1
#
_cell.length_a   1.000
_cell.length_b   1.000
_cell.length_c   1.000
_cell.angle_alpha   90.00
_cell.angle_beta   90.00
_cell.angle_gamma   90.00
#
_symmetry.space_group_name_H-M   'P 1'
#
loop_
_entity.id
_entity.type
_entity.pdbx_description
1 polymer ?
#
loop_
_entity_poly.entity_id
_entity_poly.type
_entity_poly.pdbx_seq_one_letter_code
_entity_poly.pdbx_strand_id
1 'polypeptide(L)'
;MQALIDMVVSLQWNKRPQHPSAVFSLEQFCIDTVMAMWHFHGGCQVGKVVDHDYKVLGVDALRVIDVYLTLLDAHTYWMLYNCRRPYIENKYYTKETIT
;
A
#
# COMPACT_ATOMS: atom_id res chain seq x y z
N MET A 1 -13.94 9.68 21.18
CA MET A 1 -12.82 9.75 20.20
C MET A 1 -11.47 9.71 20.90
N GLN A 2 -11.21 10.58 21.88
CA GLN A 2 -9.95 10.59 22.64
C GLN A 2 -9.57 9.22 23.25
N ALA A 3 -10.51 8.56 23.94
CA ALA A 3 -10.28 7.24 24.53
C ALA A 3 -9.85 6.15 23.51
N LEU A 4 -10.28 6.27 22.25
CA LEU A 4 -9.87 5.34 21.19
C LEU A 4 -8.44 5.66 20.72
N ILE A 5 -8.10 6.94 20.58
CA ILE A 5 -6.74 7.38 20.23
C ILE A 5 -5.75 6.90 21.29
N ASP A 6 -6.06 7.13 22.57
CA ASP A 6 -5.21 6.73 23.69
C ASP A 6 -5.01 5.21 23.73
N MET A 7 -6.10 4.44 23.48
CA MET A 7 -6.04 2.99 23.35
C MET A 7 -5.10 2.58 22.22
N VAL A 8 -5.27 3.09 20.99
CA VAL A 8 -4.45 2.68 19.84
C VAL A 8 -2.97 3.02 20.05
N VAL A 9 -2.66 4.20 20.61
CA VAL A 9 -1.28 4.58 20.96
C VAL A 9 -0.68 3.60 21.97
N SER A 10 -1.44 3.23 23.01
CA SER A 10 -0.96 2.31 24.05
C SER A 10 -0.64 0.89 23.55
N LEU A 11 -1.27 0.44 22.46
CA LEU A 11 -1.13 -0.92 21.96
C LEU A 11 0.16 -1.17 21.17
N GLN A 12 0.90 -0.10 20.81
CA GLN A 12 2.22 -0.19 20.15
C GLN A 12 2.25 -1.18 18.97
N TRP A 13 1.28 -1.07 18.05
CA TRP A 13 1.10 -2.03 16.94
C TRP A 13 2.24 -2.08 15.92
N ASN A 14 3.14 -1.10 15.93
CA ASN A 14 4.30 -1.05 15.06
C ASN A 14 5.56 -0.69 15.87
N LYS A 15 6.74 -0.77 15.23
CA LYS A 15 8.03 -0.44 15.86
C LYS A 15 8.46 1.02 15.66
N ARG A 16 7.55 1.93 15.33
CA ARG A 16 7.88 3.35 15.14
C ARG A 16 8.04 4.02 16.52
N PRO A 17 8.94 5.01 16.64
CA PRO A 17 9.00 5.84 17.84
C PRO A 17 7.65 6.54 18.08
N GLN A 18 7.16 6.48 19.31
CA GLN A 18 5.94 7.17 19.71
C GLN A 18 6.26 8.51 20.36
N HIS A 19 5.42 9.50 20.09
CA HIS A 19 5.57 10.85 20.60
C HIS A 19 4.39 11.20 21.51
N PRO A 20 4.62 11.94 22.61
CA PRO A 20 3.53 12.43 23.47
C PRO A 20 2.50 13.29 22.72
N SER A 21 2.89 13.90 21.60
CA SER A 21 1.98 14.67 20.75
C SER A 21 0.98 13.79 19.98
N ALA A 22 1.19 12.48 19.87
CA ALA A 22 0.28 11.57 19.15
C ALA A 22 -1.13 11.49 19.77
N VAL A 23 -1.29 11.74 21.07
CA VAL A 23 -2.62 11.78 21.69
C VAL A 23 -3.36 13.11 21.45
N PHE A 24 -2.65 14.16 21.03
CA PHE A 24 -3.24 15.50 20.82
C PHE A 24 -3.25 15.96 19.36
N SER A 25 -2.44 15.36 18.49
CA SER A 25 -2.30 15.70 17.08
C SER A 25 -2.62 14.49 16.21
N LEU A 26 -3.66 14.61 15.37
CA LEU A 26 -4.03 13.58 14.41
C LEU A 26 -2.92 13.30 13.39
N GLU A 27 -2.15 14.32 13.01
CA GLU A 27 -1.00 14.13 12.12
C GLU A 27 0.04 13.22 12.77
N GLN A 28 0.41 13.51 14.02
CA GLN A 28 1.38 12.69 14.73
C GLN A 28 0.83 11.30 15.05
N PHE A 29 -0.46 11.19 15.40
CA PHE A 29 -1.14 9.92 15.56
C PHE A 29 -1.00 9.04 14.32
N CYS A 30 -1.29 9.59 13.13
CA CYS A 30 -1.16 8.87 11.87
C CYS A 30 0.30 8.46 11.62
N ILE A 31 1.26 9.35 11.84
CA ILE A 31 2.69 9.04 11.69
C ILE A 31 3.08 7.89 12.62
N ASP A 32 2.72 7.95 13.89
CA ASP A 32 3.21 6.98 14.89
C ASP A 32 2.49 5.65 14.81
N THR A 33 1.23 5.63 14.38
CA THR A 33 0.39 4.41 14.41
C THR A 33 0.17 3.76 13.04
N VAL A 34 0.53 4.43 11.92
CA VAL A 34 0.38 3.84 10.58
C VAL A 34 1.12 2.52 10.46
N MET A 35 0.42 1.54 9.90
CA MET A 35 0.97 0.25 9.51
C MET A 35 0.53 -0.05 8.09
N ALA A 36 1.33 -0.84 7.39
CA ALA A 36 0.91 -1.34 6.10
C ALA A 36 -0.26 -2.30 6.29
N MET A 37 -1.34 -2.06 5.56
CA MET A 37 -2.21 -3.16 5.17
C MET A 37 -1.58 -3.79 3.95
N TRP A 38 -1.43 -5.11 3.93
CA TRP A 38 -0.73 -5.88 2.89
C TRP A 38 -1.38 -5.85 1.48
N HIS A 39 -2.12 -4.78 1.15
CA HIS A 39 -2.73 -4.50 -0.13
C HIS A 39 -1.86 -3.53 -0.95
N PHE A 40 -0.64 -3.95 -1.27
CA PHE A 40 0.25 -3.16 -2.13
C PHE A 40 -0.08 -3.45 -3.59
N HIS A 41 -0.43 -2.43 -4.37
CA HIS A 41 -0.79 -2.56 -5.78
C HIS A 41 -0.44 -1.30 -6.58
N GLY A 42 -0.66 -1.33 -7.90
CA GLY A 42 -0.56 -0.16 -8.79
C GLY A 42 0.73 -0.04 -9.61
N GLY A 43 1.63 -1.03 -9.56
CA GLY A 43 2.86 -1.04 -10.38
C GLY A 43 2.65 -1.31 -11.87
N CYS A 44 1.53 -1.89 -12.26
CA CYS A 44 1.24 -2.31 -13.64
C CYS A 44 -0.19 -1.95 -14.03
N GLN A 45 -0.42 -0.68 -14.34
CA GLN A 45 -1.76 -0.15 -14.63
C GLN A 45 -2.17 -0.43 -16.09
N VAL A 46 -3.42 -0.90 -16.28
CA VAL A 46 -4.05 -1.06 -17.61
C VAL A 46 -4.14 0.30 -18.33
N GLY A 47 -3.77 0.32 -19.60
CA GLY A 47 -3.69 1.52 -20.45
C GLY A 47 -2.42 2.35 -20.26
N LYS A 48 -1.53 2.00 -19.31
CA LYS A 48 -0.22 2.65 -19.11
C LYS A 48 0.96 1.70 -19.26
N VAL A 49 0.86 0.50 -18.70
CA VAL A 49 1.92 -0.53 -18.72
C VAL A 49 1.49 -1.74 -19.54
N VAL A 50 0.24 -2.15 -19.40
CA VAL A 50 -0.38 -3.24 -20.16
C VAL A 50 -1.63 -2.78 -20.89
N ASP A 51 -2.02 -3.46 -21.97
CA ASP A 51 -3.29 -3.26 -22.65
C ASP A 51 -4.46 -3.96 -21.93
N HIS A 52 -5.66 -3.90 -22.52
CA HIS A 52 -6.87 -4.53 -21.97
C HIS A 52 -6.87 -6.07 -22.08
N ASP A 53 -5.93 -6.64 -22.84
CA ASP A 53 -5.66 -8.08 -22.89
C ASP A 53 -4.52 -8.48 -21.94
N TYR A 54 -4.08 -7.55 -21.08
CA TYR A 54 -2.98 -7.67 -20.13
C TYR A 54 -1.60 -7.88 -20.76
N LYS A 55 -1.43 -7.53 -22.04
CA LYS A 55 -0.14 -7.58 -22.75
C LYS A 55 0.70 -6.36 -22.43
N VAL A 56 2.00 -6.56 -22.21
CA VAL A 56 2.93 -5.45 -21.95
C VAL A 56 3.10 -4.62 -23.22
N LEU A 57 2.91 -3.30 -23.09
CA LEU A 57 3.01 -2.39 -24.22
C LEU A 57 4.45 -2.36 -24.76
N GLY A 58 4.61 -2.56 -26.07
CA GLY A 58 5.91 -2.52 -26.75
C GLY A 58 6.81 -3.75 -26.52
N VAL A 59 6.28 -4.82 -25.91
CA VAL A 59 6.98 -6.09 -25.74
C VAL A 59 6.14 -7.20 -26.37
N ASP A 60 6.76 -8.01 -27.23
CA ASP A 60 6.10 -9.15 -27.84
C ASP A 60 5.98 -10.31 -26.85
N ALA A 61 4.84 -11.01 -26.90
CA ALA A 61 4.56 -12.25 -26.17
C ALA A 61 4.68 -12.21 -24.63
N LEU A 62 4.61 -11.04 -23.99
CA LEU A 62 4.62 -10.90 -22.52
C LEU A 62 3.28 -10.40 -21.98
N ARG A 63 2.78 -11.02 -20.90
CA ARG A 63 1.59 -10.58 -20.16
C ARG A 63 1.87 -10.50 -18.67
N VAL A 64 1.19 -9.59 -17.98
CA VAL A 64 1.23 -9.49 -16.52
C VAL A 64 -0.16 -9.77 -15.97
N ILE A 65 -0.30 -10.84 -15.21
CA ILE A 65 -1.56 -11.22 -14.55
C ILE A 65 -1.26 -11.41 -13.07
N ASP A 66 -1.87 -10.57 -12.25
CA ASP A 66 -1.72 -10.56 -10.80
C ASP A 66 -3.08 -10.21 -10.18
N VAL A 67 -3.34 -10.68 -8.96
CA VAL A 67 -4.52 -10.34 -8.15
C VAL A 67 -4.64 -8.81 -8.00
N TYR A 68 -3.51 -8.09 -8.01
CA TYR A 68 -3.47 -6.63 -7.94
C TYR A 68 -3.77 -5.90 -9.25
N LEU A 69 -3.81 -6.62 -10.38
CA LEU A 69 -4.04 -6.05 -11.70
C LEU A 69 -5.54 -5.97 -12.04
N THR A 70 -6.35 -6.80 -11.38
CA THR A 70 -7.80 -6.90 -11.57
C THR A 70 -8.62 -6.26 -10.45
N LEU A 71 -8.00 -5.87 -9.33
CA LEU A 71 -8.69 -5.19 -8.22
C LEU A 71 -8.67 -3.67 -8.40
N LEU A 72 -9.47 -3.19 -9.35
CA LEU A 72 -9.85 -1.77 -9.45
C LEU A 72 -11.31 -1.61 -9.03
N ASP A 73 -11.65 -2.13 -7.86
CA ASP A 73 -13.04 -2.18 -7.38
C ASP A 73 -13.08 -1.64 -5.94
N ALA A 74 -13.16 -0.30 -5.86
CA ALA A 74 -13.76 0.54 -4.83
C ALA A 74 -13.30 0.50 -3.35
N HIS A 75 -12.66 -0.55 -2.83
CA HIS A 75 -12.32 -0.61 -1.39
C HIS A 75 -10.89 -0.18 -1.04
N THR A 76 -9.98 -0.12 -2.02
CA THR A 76 -8.54 0.12 -1.77
C THR A 76 -8.11 1.59 -1.94
N TYR A 77 -8.97 2.44 -2.52
CA TYR A 77 -8.67 3.86 -2.77
C TYR A 77 -8.66 4.73 -1.50
N TRP A 78 -9.26 4.28 -0.41
CA TRP A 78 -9.34 5.07 0.84
C TRP A 78 -8.05 5.02 1.67
N MET A 79 -7.25 3.96 1.52
CA MET A 79 -6.03 3.75 2.30
C MET A 79 -4.82 4.51 1.73
N LEU A 80 -4.86 4.85 0.43
CA LEU A 80 -3.74 5.49 -0.27
C LEU A 80 -3.53 6.96 0.10
N TYR A 81 -4.50 7.64 0.72
CA TYR A 81 -4.40 9.08 0.99
C TYR A 81 -3.64 9.46 2.28
N ASN A 82 -3.20 8.49 3.10
CA ASN A 82 -2.52 8.79 4.37
C ASN A 82 -1.04 8.35 4.46
N CYS A 83 -0.48 7.73 3.42
CA CYS A 83 0.91 7.26 3.46
C CYS A 83 1.82 8.12 2.56
N ARG A 84 2.28 9.27 3.06
CA ARG A 84 3.51 9.92 2.52
C ARG A 84 4.69 8.95 2.75
N ARG A 85 5.33 8.50 1.67
CA ARG A 85 6.54 7.64 1.66
C ARG A 85 7.65 8.26 2.53
N PRO A 86 8.40 7.47 3.31
CA PRO A 86 9.63 6.89 2.75
C PRO A 86 9.97 5.46 3.25
N TYR A 87 10.76 4.73 2.44
CA TYR A 87 11.40 3.43 2.71
C TYR A 87 10.48 2.21 2.96
N ILE A 88 10.14 1.51 1.89
CA ILE A 88 9.98 0.05 1.93
C ILE A 88 10.88 -0.50 0.83
N GLU A 89 11.98 -1.15 1.24
CA GLU A 89 12.84 -1.90 0.34
C GLU A 89 12.04 -3.03 -0.32
N ASN A 90 12.16 -3.11 -1.64
CA ASN A 90 11.56 -4.13 -2.49
C ASN A 90 11.95 -5.53 -2.01
N LYS A 91 11.02 -6.23 -1.36
CA LYS A 91 11.12 -7.68 -1.14
C LYS A 91 9.77 -8.35 -1.29
N TYR A 92 9.25 -8.40 -2.52
CA TYR A 92 8.30 -9.45 -2.88
C TYR A 92 8.63 -9.98 -4.27
N TYR A 93 8.92 -11.27 -4.28
CA TYR A 93 9.31 -12.09 -5.40
C TYR A 93 8.21 -12.13 -6.47
N THR A 94 8.46 -11.61 -7.66
CA THR A 94 7.72 -12.05 -8.85
C THR A 94 8.39 -13.33 -9.33
N LYS A 95 7.73 -14.47 -9.13
CA LYS A 95 8.10 -15.69 -9.85
C LYS A 95 7.92 -15.42 -11.33
N GLU A 96 9.04 -15.41 -12.04
CA GLU A 96 9.07 -15.57 -13.48
C GLU A 96 8.29 -16.83 -13.83
N THR A 97 7.31 -16.71 -14.72
CA THR A 97 6.90 -17.83 -15.56
C THR A 97 6.83 -17.29 -16.97
N ILE A 98 8.01 -17.33 -17.60
CA ILE A 98 8.17 -17.25 -19.04
C ILE A 98 7.61 -18.55 -19.61
N THR A 99 6.59 -18.45 -20.43
CA THR A 99 6.23 -19.44 -21.46
C THR A 99 5.76 -18.69 -22.68
#